data_AF-A0A2V9IE80-F1
#
_entry.id   AF-A0A2V9IE80-F1
#
_cell.length_a   1.000
_cell.length_b   1.000
_cell.length_c   1.000
_cell.angle_alpha   90.00
_cell.angle_beta   90.00
_cell.angle_gamma   90.00
#
_symmetry.space_group_name_H-M   'P 1'
#
loop_
_entity.id
_entity.type
_entity.pdbx_description
1 polymer ?
#
loop_
_entity_poly.entity_id
_entity_poly.type
_entity_poly.pdbx_seq_one_letter_code
_entity_poly.pdbx_strand_id
1 'polypeptide(L)'
;MCPVSALGVLWVVAMLALALDARAQDLAVTARHFGGGLDVRHDWSVQLVGTEVTIERSGKSARRVRRVRGRDVNALKRSIEESGFSHLHSRYGCFQCSDNPVCSLMVTLGGVTKEVRLYQYMSSGLPLSSPEAEDVRRFMTVWRAVKRLAGLSGAKEFCP
;
A
#
# COMPACT_ATOMS: atom_id res chain seq x y z
N MET A 1 -63.55 -5.83 -13.50
CA MET A 1 -62.29 -5.88 -14.29
C MET A 1 -61.49 -4.63 -13.95
N CYS A 2 -60.46 -4.76 -13.12
CA CYS A 2 -59.62 -3.64 -12.69
C CYS A 2 -58.31 -3.66 -13.50
N PRO A 3 -57.84 -2.54 -14.08
CA PRO A 3 -56.52 -2.50 -14.68
C PRO A 3 -55.47 -2.38 -13.57
N VAL A 4 -54.47 -3.25 -13.64
CA VAL A 4 -53.32 -3.32 -12.75
C VAL A 4 -52.35 -2.19 -13.09
N SER A 5 -52.00 -1.39 -12.10
CA SER A 5 -51.03 -0.29 -12.16
C SER A 5 -49.64 -0.79 -12.56
N ALA A 6 -49.26 -0.57 -13.83
CA ALA A 6 -47.98 -0.97 -14.41
C ALA A 6 -46.80 -0.03 -14.07
N LEU A 7 -46.96 0.93 -13.17
CA LEU A 7 -45.95 1.97 -12.87
C LEU A 7 -45.06 1.67 -11.66
N GLY A 8 -45.26 0.56 -10.97
CA GLY A 8 -44.58 0.26 -9.70
C GLY A 8 -43.23 -0.46 -9.80
N VAL A 9 -42.77 -0.88 -10.98
CA VAL A 9 -41.65 -1.83 -11.09
C VAL A 9 -40.32 -1.16 -11.47
N LEU A 10 -40.32 0.09 -11.96
CA LEU A 10 -39.11 0.70 -12.52
C LEU A 10 -38.14 1.35 -11.52
N TRP A 11 -38.52 1.53 -10.25
CA TRP A 11 -37.64 2.18 -9.25
C TRP A 11 -36.74 1.22 -8.47
N VAL A 12 -37.03 -0.09 -8.44
CA VAL A 12 -36.24 -1.05 -7.64
C VAL A 12 -34.89 -1.38 -8.30
N VAL A 13 -34.78 -1.27 -9.63
CA VAL A 13 -33.53 -1.62 -10.35
C VAL A 13 -32.46 -0.53 -10.22
N ALA A 14 -32.86 0.74 -10.03
CA ALA A 14 -31.90 1.85 -9.91
C ALA A 14 -31.16 1.87 -8.56
N MET A 15 -31.74 1.29 -7.50
CA MET A 15 -31.08 1.17 -6.19
C MET A 15 -30.09 0.00 -6.11
N LEU A 16 -30.19 -1.01 -6.99
CA LEU A 16 -29.17 -2.05 -7.06
C LEU A 16 -27.89 -1.56 -7.76
N ALA A 17 -27.96 -0.61 -8.68
CA ALA A 17 -26.78 -0.15 -9.43
C ALA A 17 -25.77 0.64 -8.57
N LEU A 18 -26.22 1.30 -7.50
CA LEU A 18 -25.34 2.04 -6.57
C LEU A 18 -24.74 1.15 -5.48
N ALA A 19 -25.30 -0.03 -5.22
CA ALA A 19 -24.71 -1.02 -4.34
C ALA A 19 -23.60 -1.84 -5.03
N LEU A 20 -23.50 -1.77 -6.36
CA LEU A 20 -22.48 -2.48 -7.15
C LEU A 20 -21.16 -1.70 -7.29
N ASP A 21 -21.11 -0.42 -6.95
CA ASP A 21 -19.84 0.33 -6.74
C ASP A 21 -19.18 -0.02 -5.41
N ALA A 22 -19.85 -0.79 -4.55
CA ALA A 22 -19.25 -1.50 -3.43
C ALA A 22 -18.66 -2.86 -3.84
N ARG A 23 -18.16 -2.98 -5.09
CA ARG A 23 -16.97 -3.82 -5.28
C ARG A 23 -15.87 -3.17 -4.46
N ALA A 24 -15.85 -3.58 -3.19
CA ALA A 24 -14.81 -3.32 -2.23
C ALA A 24 -13.49 -3.22 -2.99
N GLN A 25 -12.83 -2.08 -2.86
CA GLN A 25 -11.52 -1.84 -3.45
C GLN A 25 -10.62 -2.96 -2.95
N ASP A 26 -10.46 -3.98 -3.80
CA ASP A 26 -10.02 -5.31 -3.36
C ASP A 26 -8.57 -5.26 -2.85
N LEU A 27 -7.86 -4.19 -3.23
CA LEU A 27 -6.54 -3.80 -2.76
C LEU A 27 -6.48 -2.29 -2.51
N ALA A 28 -6.04 -1.90 -1.32
CA ALA A 28 -5.53 -0.56 -1.03
C ALA A 28 -4.14 -0.65 -0.41
N VAL A 29 -3.23 0.25 -0.79
CA VAL A 29 -1.85 0.26 -0.28
C VAL A 29 -1.42 1.67 0.06
N THR A 30 -0.90 1.87 1.27
CA THR A 30 -0.21 3.09 1.65
C THR A 30 1.25 2.77 1.95
N ALA A 31 2.17 3.38 1.22
CA ALA A 31 3.61 3.29 1.48
C ALA A 31 4.14 4.65 1.89
N ARG A 32 5.00 4.70 2.90
CA ARG A 32 5.66 5.94 3.33
C ARG A 32 7.12 5.66 3.59
N HIS A 33 7.97 6.55 3.10
CA HIS A 33 9.39 6.58 3.35
C HIS A 33 9.75 7.90 4.02
N PHE A 34 10.55 7.81 5.07
CA PHE A 34 11.12 8.95 5.77
C PHE A 34 12.63 8.94 5.58
N GLY A 35 13.20 10.06 5.16
CA GLY A 35 14.63 10.25 4.91
C GLY A 35 15.51 10.18 6.16
N GLY A 36 14.90 10.19 7.35
CA GLY A 36 15.58 10.16 8.64
C GLY A 36 15.98 11.55 9.15
N GLY A 37 15.82 11.77 10.46
CA GLY A 37 16.29 12.98 11.15
C GLY A 37 15.66 14.27 10.61
N LEU A 38 16.51 15.26 10.29
CA LEU A 38 16.11 16.59 9.81
C LEU A 38 16.10 16.73 8.28
N ASP A 39 16.60 15.73 7.53
CA ASP A 39 16.64 15.79 6.06
C ASP A 39 15.38 15.19 5.43
N VAL A 40 14.31 15.98 5.45
CA VAL A 40 13.01 15.61 4.88
C VAL A 40 13.01 15.53 3.34
N ARG A 41 14.08 15.92 2.63
CA ARG A 41 14.10 15.97 1.14
C ARG A 41 13.93 14.60 0.48
N HIS A 42 14.07 13.54 1.26
CA HIS A 42 13.92 12.16 0.80
C HIS A 42 12.58 11.54 1.19
N ASP A 43 11.69 12.29 1.86
CA ASP A 43 10.38 11.80 2.26
C ASP A 43 9.46 11.66 1.06
N TRP A 44 8.71 10.58 1.03
CA TRP A 44 7.65 10.37 0.06
C TRP A 44 6.56 9.46 0.61
N SER A 45 5.36 9.64 0.09
CA SER A 45 4.21 8.77 0.34
C SER A 45 3.56 8.36 -0.97
N VAL A 46 2.99 7.17 -0.95
CA VAL A 46 2.17 6.62 -2.03
C VAL A 46 0.89 6.10 -1.42
N GLN A 47 -0.23 6.42 -2.04
CA GLN A 47 -1.52 5.83 -1.73
C GLN A 47 -2.12 5.25 -3.01
N LEU A 48 -2.32 3.94 -3.04
CA LEU A 48 -3.03 3.21 -4.10
C LEU A 48 -4.41 2.85 -3.58
N VAL A 49 -5.44 3.25 -4.32
CA VAL A 49 -6.83 2.86 -4.09
C VAL A 49 -7.43 2.42 -5.42
N GLY A 50 -7.76 1.13 -5.55
CA GLY A 50 -8.22 0.57 -6.82
C GLY A 50 -7.16 0.70 -7.92
N THR A 51 -7.38 1.59 -8.89
CA THR A 51 -6.44 1.87 -9.99
C THR A 51 -5.79 3.25 -9.94
N GLU A 52 -6.07 4.01 -8.89
CA GLU A 52 -5.53 5.35 -8.70
C GLU A 52 -4.36 5.32 -7.74
N VAL A 53 -3.25 5.95 -8.13
CA VAL A 53 -2.07 6.13 -7.31
C VAL A 53 -1.86 7.61 -7.08
N THR A 54 -1.94 8.01 -5.83
CA THR A 54 -1.52 9.30 -5.33
C THR A 54 -0.06 9.21 -4.85
N ILE A 55 0.75 10.21 -5.20
CA ILE A 55 2.15 10.29 -4.83
C ILE A 55 2.43 11.69 -4.29
N GLU A 56 3.04 11.74 -3.11
CA GLU A 56 3.53 12.97 -2.51
C GLU A 56 5.02 12.83 -2.22
N ARG A 57 5.77 13.91 -2.42
CA ARG A 57 7.22 13.95 -2.19
C ARG A 57 7.55 15.25 -1.50
N SER A 58 8.36 15.20 -0.46
CA SER A 58 8.84 16.40 0.20
C SER A 58 9.65 17.28 -0.76
N GLY A 59 9.54 18.59 -0.58
CA GLY A 59 10.12 19.58 -1.48
C GLY A 59 9.42 19.70 -2.85
N LYS A 60 8.33 18.96 -3.10
CA LYS A 60 7.47 19.15 -4.28
C LYS A 60 6.13 19.72 -3.85
N SER A 61 5.75 20.83 -4.47
CA SER A 61 4.54 21.60 -4.13
C SER A 61 3.23 20.94 -4.56
N ALA A 62 3.25 19.90 -5.41
CA ALA A 62 2.02 19.29 -5.92
C ALA A 62 1.97 17.77 -5.69
N ARG A 63 0.87 17.33 -5.08
CA ARG A 63 0.38 15.94 -5.10
C ARG A 63 0.20 15.50 -6.55
N ARG A 64 0.78 14.34 -6.91
CA ARG A 64 0.63 13.76 -8.24
C ARG A 64 -0.32 12.58 -8.18
N VAL A 65 -1.39 12.65 -8.96
CA VAL A 65 -2.34 11.55 -9.13
C VAL A 65 -2.09 10.94 -10.51
N ARG A 66 -1.99 9.61 -10.56
CA ARG A 66 -1.90 8.87 -11.82
C ARG A 66 -2.79 7.63 -11.76
N ARG A 67 -3.28 7.23 -12.93
CA ARG A 67 -3.97 5.95 -13.09
C ARG A 67 -2.99 4.86 -13.51
N VAL A 68 -3.11 3.69 -12.93
CA VAL A 68 -2.35 2.48 -13.31
C VAL A 68 -3.27 1.46 -13.94
N ARG A 69 -2.70 0.53 -14.72
CA ARG A 69 -3.50 -0.49 -15.40
C ARG A 69 -3.95 -1.54 -14.38
N GLY A 70 -5.16 -2.07 -14.52
CA GLY A 70 -5.66 -3.12 -13.63
C GLY A 70 -4.76 -4.36 -13.55
N ARG A 71 -4.08 -4.71 -14.66
CA ARG A 71 -3.10 -5.80 -14.67
C ARG A 71 -1.89 -5.56 -13.75
N ASP A 72 -1.47 -4.30 -13.58
CA ASP A 72 -0.34 -3.94 -12.74
C ASP A 72 -0.74 -4.00 -11.26
N VAL A 73 -1.99 -3.62 -10.96
CA VAL A 73 -2.62 -3.80 -9.64
C VAL A 73 -2.76 -5.27 -9.29
N ASN A 74 -3.20 -6.11 -10.22
CA ASN A 74 -3.28 -7.57 -10.03
C ASN A 74 -1.89 -8.22 -9.85
N ALA A 75 -0.86 -7.70 -10.54
CA ALA A 75 0.51 -8.14 -10.32
C ALA A 75 0.99 -7.78 -8.91
N LEU A 76 0.64 -6.59 -8.41
CA LEU A 76 0.93 -6.19 -7.03
C LEU A 76 0.18 -7.07 -6.01
N LYS A 77 -1.11 -7.36 -6.24
CA LYS A 77 -1.91 -8.27 -5.39
C LYS A 77 -1.23 -9.64 -5.26
N ARG A 78 -0.86 -10.26 -6.39
CA ARG A 78 -0.13 -11.54 -6.38
C ARG A 78 1.20 -11.45 -5.64
N SER A 79 1.97 -10.39 -5.87
CA SER A 79 3.25 -10.20 -5.15
C SER A 79 3.06 -10.08 -3.64
N ILE A 80 1.97 -9.46 -3.17
CA ILE A 80 1.63 -9.36 -1.75
C ILE A 80 1.31 -10.76 -1.19
N GLU A 81 0.45 -11.51 -1.88
CA GLU A 81 0.04 -12.86 -1.49
C GLU A 81 1.22 -13.84 -1.48
N GLU A 82 2.01 -13.88 -2.56
CA GLU A 82 3.19 -14.75 -2.70
C GLU A 82 4.30 -14.42 -1.68
N SER A 83 4.44 -13.16 -1.29
CA SER A 83 5.40 -12.75 -0.25
C SER A 83 4.97 -13.15 1.17
N GLY A 84 3.72 -13.60 1.36
CA GLY A 84 3.17 -13.87 2.68
C GLY A 84 3.05 -12.61 3.55
N PHE A 85 2.81 -11.44 2.95
CA PHE A 85 2.85 -10.15 3.66
C PHE A 85 1.95 -10.10 4.91
N SER A 86 0.80 -10.77 4.86
CA SER A 86 -0.16 -10.88 5.98
C SER A 86 0.45 -11.54 7.23
N HIS A 87 1.45 -12.41 7.06
CA HIS A 87 2.09 -13.17 8.13
C HIS A 87 3.31 -12.47 8.74
N LEU A 88 3.79 -11.38 8.13
CA LEU A 88 4.93 -10.62 8.64
C LEU A 88 4.61 -10.03 10.02
N HIS A 89 5.61 -9.91 10.88
CA HIS A 89 5.53 -9.07 12.07
C HIS A 89 5.29 -7.61 11.68
N SER A 90 4.61 -6.87 12.56
CA SER A 90 4.23 -5.48 12.27
C SER A 90 5.41 -4.50 12.38
N ARG A 91 6.54 -4.91 12.97
CA ARG A 91 7.70 -4.04 13.26
C ARG A 91 9.01 -4.83 13.16
N TYR A 92 10.04 -4.23 12.58
CA TYR A 92 11.39 -4.79 12.45
C TYR A 92 12.48 -3.73 12.66
N GLY A 93 13.68 -4.15 13.06
CA GLY A 93 14.79 -3.23 13.35
C GLY A 93 14.56 -2.36 14.59
N CYS A 94 13.70 -2.80 15.51
CA CYS A 94 13.26 -2.02 16.66
C CYS A 94 13.80 -2.54 17.99
N PHE A 95 14.98 -2.04 18.41
CA PHE A 95 15.52 -2.33 19.74
C PHE A 95 15.18 -1.22 20.77
N GLN A 96 15.21 0.05 20.34
CA GLN A 96 14.78 1.25 21.07
C GLN A 96 14.33 2.33 20.07
N CYS A 97 13.16 2.16 19.46
CA CYS A 97 12.75 2.99 18.33
C CYS A 97 12.39 4.42 18.71
N SER A 98 12.89 5.40 17.94
CA SER A 98 12.16 6.66 17.74
C SER A 98 10.79 6.37 17.13
N ASP A 99 9.80 7.22 17.38
CA ASP A 99 8.43 7.06 16.85
C ASP A 99 8.33 7.06 15.31
N ASN A 100 9.42 7.39 14.61
CA ASN A 100 9.47 7.53 13.15
C ASN A 100 10.11 6.30 12.48
N PRO A 101 9.33 5.38 11.88
CA PRO A 101 9.90 4.33 11.04
C PRO A 101 10.52 4.92 9.77
N VAL A 102 11.54 4.27 9.22
CA VAL A 102 12.17 4.69 7.96
C VAL A 102 11.26 4.32 6.79
N CYS A 103 10.66 3.13 6.85
CA CYS A 103 9.75 2.63 5.82
C CYS A 103 8.50 2.02 6.47
N SER A 104 7.32 2.37 5.98
CA SER A 104 6.06 1.77 6.43
C SER A 104 5.22 1.37 5.23
N LEU A 105 4.67 0.16 5.27
CA LEU A 105 3.73 -0.33 4.28
C LEU A 105 2.45 -0.80 4.98
N MET A 106 1.33 -0.20 4.63
CA MET A 106 -0.01 -0.62 5.04
C MET A 106 -0.73 -1.17 3.82
N VAL A 107 -1.25 -2.39 3.94
CA VAL A 107 -1.96 -3.09 2.87
C VAL A 107 -3.32 -3.50 3.39
N THR A 108 -4.37 -3.16 2.64
CA THR A 108 -5.72 -3.68 2.82
C THR A 108 -6.04 -4.60 1.66
N LEU A 109 -6.31 -5.88 1.92
CA LEU A 109 -6.62 -6.89 0.92
C LEU A 109 -7.79 -7.74 1.39
N GLY A 110 -8.86 -7.85 0.58
CA GLY A 110 -10.05 -8.62 0.96
C GLY A 110 -10.68 -8.17 2.29
N GLY A 111 -10.60 -6.87 2.60
CA GLY A 111 -11.11 -6.29 3.85
C GLY A 111 -10.17 -6.40 5.06
N VAL A 112 -9.06 -7.14 4.97
CA VAL A 112 -8.08 -7.27 6.05
C VAL A 112 -6.98 -6.23 5.88
N THR A 113 -6.66 -5.48 6.93
CA THR A 113 -5.58 -4.48 6.92
C THR A 113 -4.39 -4.94 7.76
N LYS A 114 -3.19 -4.85 7.18
CA LYS A 114 -1.91 -5.12 7.84
C LYS A 114 -0.95 -3.96 7.61
N GLU A 115 -0.33 -3.49 8.69
CA GLU A 115 0.77 -2.53 8.61
C GLU A 115 2.08 -3.19 9.08
N VAL A 116 3.14 -2.97 8.30
CA VAL A 116 4.51 -3.37 8.62
C VAL A 116 5.41 -2.14 8.57
N ARG A 117 6.22 -1.95 9.61
CA ARG A 117 7.14 -0.82 9.78
C ARG A 117 8.58 -1.32 9.91
N LEU A 118 9.48 -0.79 9.09
CA LEU A 118 10.92 -0.97 9.22
C LEU A 118 11.54 0.27 9.87
N TYR A 119 12.25 0.06 10.96
CA TYR A 119 13.07 1.08 11.62
C TYR A 119 14.54 0.92 11.21
N GLN A 120 15.36 1.89 11.57
CA GLN A 120 16.80 1.86 11.28
C GLN A 120 17.49 0.81 12.16
N TYR A 121 18.21 -0.14 11.55
CA TYR A 121 19.08 -1.06 12.30
C TYR A 121 20.31 -0.30 12.80
N MET A 122 20.47 -0.22 14.12
CA MET A 122 21.63 0.45 14.72
C MET A 122 22.87 -0.45 14.64
N SER A 123 23.91 0.06 13.96
CA SER A 123 25.34 -0.35 13.99
C SER A 123 25.75 -1.80 13.68
N SER A 124 24.95 -2.83 13.92
CA SER A 124 25.31 -4.24 13.65
C SER A 124 24.60 -4.84 12.43
N GLY A 125 23.65 -4.12 11.83
CA GLY A 125 22.90 -4.60 10.66
C GLY A 125 22.04 -5.84 10.95
N LEU A 126 21.29 -6.27 9.96
CA LEU A 126 20.44 -7.47 10.04
C LEU A 126 21.25 -8.71 9.61
N PRO A 127 21.43 -9.74 10.46
CA PRO A 127 22.12 -10.95 10.05
C PRO A 127 21.40 -11.64 8.88
N LEU A 128 22.04 -11.76 7.72
CA LEU A 128 21.39 -12.15 6.45
C LEU A 128 20.69 -13.52 6.44
N SER A 129 21.08 -14.40 7.36
CA SER A 129 20.53 -15.76 7.53
C SER A 129 19.48 -15.87 8.63
N SER A 130 19.11 -14.77 9.32
CA SER A 130 18.07 -14.80 10.34
C SER A 130 16.67 -14.90 9.71
N PRO A 131 15.68 -15.45 10.43
CA PRO A 131 14.27 -15.39 10.01
C PRO A 131 13.81 -13.95 9.74
N GLU A 132 14.28 -12.99 10.55
CA GLU A 132 14.00 -11.56 10.36
C GLU A 132 14.53 -11.05 9.02
N ALA A 133 15.72 -11.49 8.58
CA ALA A 133 16.25 -11.14 7.26
C ALA A 133 15.38 -11.65 6.11
N GLU A 134 14.79 -12.83 6.27
CA GLU A 134 13.85 -13.35 5.29
C GLU A 134 12.57 -12.51 5.24
N ASP A 135 12.01 -12.16 6.39
CA ASP A 135 10.82 -11.33 6.50
C ASP A 135 11.04 -9.92 5.93
N VAL A 136 12.19 -9.32 6.20
CA VAL A 136 12.58 -8.03 5.60
C VAL A 136 12.72 -8.16 4.08
N ARG A 137 13.29 -9.25 3.55
CA ARG A 137 13.34 -9.49 2.09
C ARG A 137 11.94 -9.61 1.47
N ARG A 138 11.00 -10.26 2.17
CA ARG A 138 9.59 -10.37 1.75
C ARG A 138 8.92 -9.00 1.74
N PHE A 139 9.08 -8.20 2.79
CA PHE A 139 8.64 -6.81 2.83
C PHE A 139 9.21 -6.00 1.65
N MET A 140 10.52 -6.09 1.42
CA MET A 140 11.21 -5.32 0.38
C MET A 140 10.78 -5.70 -1.03
N THR A 141 10.33 -6.94 -1.24
CA THR A 141 9.72 -7.35 -2.52
C THR A 141 8.47 -6.54 -2.82
N VAL A 142 7.53 -6.46 -1.85
CA VAL A 142 6.30 -5.68 -2.00
C VAL A 142 6.62 -4.18 -2.11
N TRP A 143 7.53 -3.68 -1.28
CA TRP A 143 7.98 -2.29 -1.31
C TRP A 143 8.48 -1.85 -2.69
N ARG A 144 9.36 -2.65 -3.32
CA ARG A 144 9.87 -2.38 -4.68
C ARG A 144 8.75 -2.45 -5.73
N ALA A 145 7.79 -3.36 -5.59
CA ALA A 145 6.64 -3.44 -6.48
C ALA A 145 5.78 -2.15 -6.40
N VAL A 146 5.52 -1.65 -5.19
CA VAL A 146 4.79 -0.39 -4.98
C VAL A 146 5.56 0.80 -5.56
N LYS A 147 6.87 0.90 -5.29
CA LYS A 147 7.71 1.96 -5.88
C LYS A 147 7.67 1.94 -7.40
N ARG A 148 7.77 0.77 -8.02
CA ARG A 148 7.72 0.61 -9.48
C ARG A 148 6.38 1.09 -10.03
N LEU A 149 5.28 0.67 -9.40
CA LEU A 149 3.92 1.06 -9.78
C LEU A 149 3.70 2.57 -9.64
N ALA A 150 4.29 3.19 -8.61
CA ALA A 150 4.30 4.64 -8.41
C ALA A 150 5.27 5.41 -9.33
N GLY A 151 6.17 4.75 -10.05
CA GLY A 151 7.23 5.43 -10.82
C GLY A 151 8.30 6.08 -9.94
N LEU A 152 8.55 5.51 -8.75
CA LEU A 152 9.55 5.95 -7.77
C LEU A 152 10.83 5.11 -7.81
N SER A 153 11.08 4.32 -8.86
CA SER A 153 12.27 3.44 -8.93
C SER A 153 13.60 4.18 -8.80
N GLY A 154 13.67 5.46 -9.19
CA GLY A 154 14.86 6.31 -9.01
C GLY A 154 14.93 7.07 -7.69
N ALA A 155 13.94 6.93 -6.80
CA ALA A 155 14.01 7.50 -5.45
C ALA A 155 14.91 6.62 -4.57
N LYS A 156 15.72 7.24 -3.70
CA LYS A 156 16.64 6.54 -2.80
C LYS A 156 15.92 5.46 -1.97
N GLU A 157 16.66 4.39 -1.69
CA GLU A 157 16.25 3.26 -0.86
C GLU A 157 17.05 3.32 0.43
N PHE A 158 16.60 4.14 1.39
CA PHE A 158 17.13 4.05 2.75
C PHE A 158 16.31 3.09 3.61
N CYS A 159 15.56 2.18 2.99
CA CYS A 159 15.04 1.02 3.73
C CYS A 159 16.18 0.01 3.92
N PRO A 160 16.36 -0.52 5.14
CA PRO A 160 17.42 -1.48 5.45
C PRO A 160 17.30 -2.81 4.68
#